data_AF-A0A1Q8HYV1-F1
#
_entry.id   AF-A0A1Q8HYV1-F1
#
_cell.length_a   1.000
_cell.length_b   1.000
_cell.length_c   1.000
_cell.angle_alpha   90.00
_cell.angle_beta   90.00
_cell.angle_gamma   90.00
#
_symmetry.space_group_name_H-M   'P 1'
#
loop_
_entity.id
_entity.type
_entity.pdbx_description
1 polymer ?
#
loop_
_entity_poly.entity_id
_entity_poly.type
_entity_poly.pdbx_seq_one_letter_code
_entity_poly.pdbx_strand_id
1 'polypeptide(L)'
;MTTAQEFRSTIGALMEDSAVAGISVTSKYDSLAGMTVTPPAGTIRQGGEIVGFFETVDDGKAATIDSWGSQASRCEVLLASRFRGGTNTLAEVLGFPMVVLVDEDGEVLTTSVELSHRQADATWRLIRDELTDKGVDFEGIQNATRSQPDALLTGFPTAIPFGWWHSQTKRSQKAVDEANKGGKKGGGKDARELNATRDKYLGYYVMNPAESRSARLFTSEIIATGVSERRRMAGKTDPLFAATSNKTTIRGVKLSALGIGSLPPLDISEAPSDLTYDSIVGKAFFSLAGLRTFAFSRPEPARALVVSLTLLLYRLLQERLDLRAGAELRLCEPGLEVKVERHGAPSEPLALPEVDELVDLVRDLGQEIGWNGATVVTITHDSPLGKIILDVDGRKTDGRSDE
;
A
#
# COMPACT_ATOMS: atom_id res chain seq x y z
N MET A 1 -25.81 -7.11 -16.32
CA MET A 1 -24.37 -6.93 -16.05
C MET A 1 -23.94 -5.68 -16.82
N THR A 2 -23.15 -4.81 -16.21
CA THR A 2 -22.59 -3.62 -16.86
C THR A 2 -21.39 -4.02 -17.71
N THR A 3 -21.32 -3.57 -18.96
CA THR A 3 -20.16 -3.79 -19.84
C THR A 3 -19.03 -2.79 -19.55
N ALA A 4 -17.81 -3.09 -19.99
CA ALA A 4 -16.68 -2.16 -19.92
C ALA A 4 -16.99 -0.78 -20.51
N GLN A 5 -17.64 -0.75 -21.68
CA GLN A 5 -17.94 0.50 -22.39
C GLN A 5 -19.04 1.32 -21.68
N GLU A 6 -20.09 0.68 -21.16
CA GLU A 6 -21.11 1.35 -20.36
C GLU A 6 -20.53 1.93 -19.07
N PHE A 7 -19.62 1.19 -18.43
CA PHE A 7 -18.95 1.66 -17.22
C PHE A 7 -18.03 2.84 -17.51
N ARG A 8 -17.22 2.79 -18.59
CA ARG A 8 -16.42 3.94 -19.04
C ARG A 8 -17.29 5.18 -19.25
N SER A 9 -18.39 5.04 -19.98
CA SER A 9 -19.33 6.15 -20.23
C SER A 9 -19.93 6.70 -18.93
N THR A 10 -20.26 5.81 -17.99
CA THR A 10 -20.75 6.18 -16.66
C THR A 10 -19.71 6.98 -15.89
N ILE A 11 -18.45 6.53 -15.84
CA ILE A 11 -17.37 7.28 -15.18
C ILE A 11 -17.14 8.63 -15.87
N GLY A 12 -17.21 8.70 -17.20
CA GLY A 12 -17.14 9.95 -17.95
C GLY A 12 -18.21 10.95 -17.50
N ALA A 13 -19.48 10.53 -17.42
CA ALA A 13 -20.57 11.37 -16.95
C ALA A 13 -20.38 11.82 -15.49
N LEU A 14 -19.94 10.93 -14.60
CA LEU A 14 -19.65 11.26 -13.21
C LEU A 14 -18.47 12.24 -13.06
N MET A 15 -17.51 12.24 -14.00
CA MET A 15 -16.39 13.17 -14.04
C MET A 15 -16.77 14.57 -14.49
N GLU A 16 -17.84 14.72 -15.27
CA GLU A 16 -18.34 16.02 -15.73
C GLU A 16 -19.27 16.68 -14.71
N ASP A 17 -19.91 15.88 -13.86
CA ASP A 17 -20.82 16.36 -12.82
C ASP A 17 -20.08 16.86 -11.57
N SER A 18 -20.11 18.17 -11.34
CA SER A 18 -19.45 18.82 -10.20
C SER A 18 -20.12 18.52 -8.85
N ALA A 19 -21.38 18.06 -8.84
CA ALA A 19 -22.09 17.69 -7.62
C ALA A 19 -21.69 16.29 -7.11
N VAL A 20 -21.10 15.44 -7.97
CA VAL A 20 -20.57 14.14 -7.59
C VAL A 20 -19.30 14.32 -6.77
N ALA A 21 -19.33 13.86 -5.52
CA ALA A 21 -18.20 13.89 -4.60
C ALA A 21 -17.25 12.72 -4.85
N GLY A 22 -17.79 11.51 -5.00
CA GLY A 22 -16.98 10.30 -5.04
C GLY A 22 -17.77 9.00 -5.26
N ILE A 23 -17.05 7.89 -5.09
CA ILE A 23 -17.60 6.53 -5.08
C ILE A 23 -17.33 5.95 -3.69
N SER A 24 -18.36 5.53 -2.97
CA SER A 24 -18.21 4.76 -1.74
C SER A 24 -18.29 3.27 -2.04
N VAL A 25 -17.49 2.48 -1.34
CA VAL A 25 -17.52 1.02 -1.38
C VAL A 25 -17.64 0.52 0.05
N THR A 26 -18.66 -0.27 0.31
CA THR A 26 -18.90 -0.87 1.62
C THR A 26 -18.93 -2.39 1.52
N SER A 27 -18.54 -3.04 2.60
CA SER A 27 -18.37 -4.49 2.67
C SER A 27 -18.63 -4.98 4.09
N LYS A 28 -19.04 -6.25 4.20
CA LYS A 28 -19.19 -6.96 5.47
C LYS A 28 -18.33 -8.21 5.45
N TYR A 29 -17.78 -8.56 6.61
CA TYR A 29 -16.87 -9.69 6.74
C TYR A 29 -17.24 -10.60 7.90
N ASP A 30 -16.99 -11.89 7.70
CA ASP A 30 -16.88 -12.88 8.75
C ASP A 30 -15.41 -13.12 9.06
N SER A 31 -15.06 -13.30 10.34
CA SER A 31 -13.75 -13.82 10.74
C SER A 31 -13.76 -15.34 10.70
N LEU A 32 -12.85 -15.94 9.92
CA LEU A 32 -12.63 -17.38 9.91
C LEU A 32 -11.96 -17.86 11.22
N ALA A 33 -11.32 -16.95 11.97
CA ALA A 33 -10.78 -17.21 13.30
C ALA A 33 -11.86 -17.22 14.41
N GLY A 34 -13.13 -16.94 14.07
CA GLY A 34 -14.28 -16.99 14.99
C GLY A 34 -14.65 -15.63 15.60
N MET A 35 -15.32 -15.67 16.75
CA MET A 35 -15.93 -14.48 17.40
C MET A 35 -14.92 -13.50 18.04
N THR A 36 -13.63 -13.71 17.82
CA THR A 36 -12.57 -12.81 18.27
C THR A 36 -11.62 -12.49 17.14
N VAL A 37 -11.19 -11.23 17.08
CA VAL A 37 -10.13 -10.77 16.19
C VAL A 37 -9.00 -10.15 16.99
N THR A 38 -7.79 -10.27 16.47
CA THR A 38 -6.61 -9.59 17.02
C THR A 38 -6.22 -8.47 16.06
N PRO A 39 -6.49 -7.20 16.41
CA PRO A 39 -6.03 -6.08 15.59
C PRO A 39 -4.50 -6.01 15.57
N PRO A 40 -3.88 -5.47 14.50
CA PRO A 40 -2.44 -5.29 14.45
C PRO A 40 -1.92 -4.47 15.64
N ALA A 41 -0.79 -4.86 16.24
CA ALA A 41 -0.29 -4.23 17.47
C ALA A 41 -0.13 -2.69 17.36
N GLY A 42 0.26 -2.18 16.18
CA GLY A 42 0.41 -0.75 15.91
C GLY A 42 -0.89 0.01 15.64
N THR A 43 -2.04 -0.68 15.50
CA THR A 43 -3.35 -0.03 15.39
C THR A 43 -3.94 0.29 16.76
N ILE A 44 -3.75 -0.60 17.75
CA ILE A 44 -4.30 -0.38 19.10
C ILE A 44 -3.42 0.56 19.91
N ARG A 45 -2.10 0.41 19.86
CA ARG A 45 -1.18 1.18 20.71
C ARG A 45 -0.15 1.98 19.91
N GLN A 46 -0.10 3.28 20.13
CA GLN A 46 0.93 4.17 19.58
C GLN A 46 1.55 4.99 20.71
N GLY A 47 2.88 4.88 20.89
CA GLY A 47 3.58 5.61 21.96
C GLY A 47 3.16 5.24 23.39
N GLY A 48 2.54 4.08 23.59
CA GLY A 48 1.99 3.65 24.89
C GLY A 48 0.52 4.03 25.12
N GLU A 49 -0.08 4.81 24.22
CA GLU A 49 -1.50 5.19 24.28
C GLU A 49 -2.37 4.25 23.45
N ILE A 50 -3.61 4.02 23.91
CA ILE A 50 -4.62 3.27 23.17
C ILE A 50 -5.25 4.20 22.13
N VAL A 51 -4.88 4.07 20.85
CA VAL A 51 -5.32 4.94 19.74
C VAL A 51 -6.24 4.23 18.74
N GLY A 52 -6.36 2.90 18.82
CA GLY A 52 -7.12 2.10 17.85
C GLY A 52 -8.60 1.94 18.13
N PHE A 53 -9.09 2.46 19.26
CA PHE A 53 -10.50 2.44 19.61
C PHE A 53 -11.11 3.82 19.47
N PHE A 54 -12.33 3.88 18.95
CA PHE A 54 -13.08 5.11 18.78
C PHE A 54 -14.58 4.85 18.91
N GLU A 55 -15.36 5.90 19.10
CA GLU A 55 -16.82 5.81 19.08
C GLU A 55 -17.33 6.10 17.67
N THR A 56 -18.20 5.23 17.19
CA THR A 56 -18.99 5.46 15.98
C THR A 56 -20.36 6.00 16.37
N VAL A 57 -20.94 6.84 15.50
CA VAL A 57 -22.24 7.48 15.76
C VAL A 57 -23.35 6.45 15.96
N ASP A 58 -23.30 5.33 15.23
CA ASP A 58 -24.39 4.35 15.16
C ASP A 58 -24.10 3.04 15.92
N ASP A 59 -22.83 2.60 15.98
CA ASP A 59 -22.47 1.25 16.44
C ASP A 59 -21.67 1.22 17.75
N GLY A 60 -21.58 2.35 18.46
CA GLY A 60 -20.85 2.47 19.71
C GLY A 60 -19.34 2.30 19.54
N LYS A 61 -18.68 1.59 20.47
CA LYS A 61 -17.21 1.39 20.46
C LYS A 61 -16.81 0.55 19.24
N ALA A 62 -15.84 1.05 18.49
CA ALA A 62 -15.25 0.39 17.33
C ALA A 62 -13.73 0.30 17.45
N ALA A 63 -13.13 -0.55 16.63
CA ALA A 63 -11.68 -0.65 16.50
C ALA A 63 -11.23 -0.88 15.06
N THR A 64 -10.11 -0.27 14.68
CA THR A 64 -9.49 -0.49 13.36
C THR A 64 -8.86 -1.89 13.30
N ILE A 65 -9.32 -2.72 12.36
CA ILE A 65 -8.76 -4.05 12.04
C ILE A 65 -7.73 -3.93 10.93
N ASP A 66 -8.02 -3.11 9.92
CA ASP A 66 -7.07 -2.80 8.88
C ASP A 66 -7.15 -1.35 8.39
N SER A 67 -5.99 -0.76 8.16
CA SER A 67 -5.86 0.63 7.76
C SER A 67 -5.63 0.76 6.27
N TRP A 68 -5.91 1.96 5.77
CA TRP A 68 -5.71 2.31 4.37
C TRP A 68 -4.30 1.98 3.86
N GLY A 69 -3.26 2.33 4.61
CA GLY A 69 -1.88 2.11 4.15
C GLY A 69 -1.58 0.62 3.94
N SER A 70 -2.12 -0.24 4.81
CA SER A 70 -1.96 -1.68 4.67
C SER A 70 -2.81 -2.27 3.54
N GLN A 71 -3.99 -1.70 3.25
CA GLN A 71 -4.81 -2.13 2.12
C GLN A 71 -4.20 -1.69 0.78
N ALA A 72 -3.74 -0.43 0.68
CA ALA A 72 -3.07 0.11 -0.49
C ALA A 72 -1.83 -0.72 -0.88
N SER A 73 -0.94 -1.03 0.08
CA SER A 73 0.23 -1.87 -0.20
C SER A 73 -0.16 -3.26 -0.69
N ARG A 74 -1.25 -3.84 -0.17
CA ARG A 74 -1.73 -5.15 -0.65
C ARG A 74 -2.38 -5.07 -2.03
N CYS A 75 -3.06 -3.97 -2.36
CA CYS A 75 -3.53 -3.71 -3.72
C CYS A 75 -2.37 -3.70 -4.72
N GLU A 76 -1.24 -3.08 -4.39
CA GLU A 76 -0.08 -3.06 -5.27
C GLU A 76 0.59 -4.43 -5.39
N VAL A 77 0.68 -5.20 -4.30
CA VAL A 77 1.17 -6.59 -4.33
C VAL A 77 0.34 -7.49 -5.27
N LEU A 78 -0.94 -7.19 -5.48
CA LEU A 78 -1.75 -7.93 -6.45
C LEU A 78 -1.22 -7.82 -7.88
N LEU A 79 -0.54 -6.72 -8.24
CA LEU A 79 0.05 -6.54 -9.57
C LEU A 79 1.13 -7.59 -9.86
N ALA A 80 1.92 -7.97 -8.84
CA ALA A 80 2.92 -9.03 -8.94
C ALA A 80 2.32 -10.46 -8.86
N SER A 81 1.05 -10.57 -8.45
CA SER A 81 0.42 -11.87 -8.24
C SER A 81 -0.08 -12.48 -9.55
N ARG A 82 0.02 -13.81 -9.67
CA ARG A 82 -0.61 -14.54 -10.78
C ARG A 82 -2.10 -14.27 -10.83
N PHE A 83 -2.59 -13.96 -12.03
CA PHE A 83 -4.01 -13.71 -12.25
C PHE A 83 -4.74 -15.02 -12.57
N ARG A 84 -5.79 -15.32 -11.80
CA ARG A 84 -6.67 -16.50 -11.96
C ARG A 84 -5.94 -17.85 -12.14
N GLY A 85 -4.82 -18.03 -11.46
CA GLY A 85 -4.02 -19.26 -11.54
C GLY A 85 -3.29 -19.47 -12.88
N GLY A 86 -3.30 -18.48 -13.78
CA GLY A 86 -2.51 -18.48 -15.00
C GLY A 86 -1.01 -18.27 -14.75
N THR A 87 -0.22 -18.26 -15.84
CA THR A 87 1.23 -18.03 -15.78
C THR A 87 1.61 -16.56 -15.62
N ASN A 88 0.77 -15.66 -16.14
CA ASN A 88 1.03 -14.23 -16.15
C ASN A 88 0.57 -13.57 -14.85
N THR A 89 1.35 -12.59 -14.42
CA THR A 89 1.01 -11.65 -13.35
C THR A 89 -0.13 -10.72 -13.79
N LEU A 90 -0.83 -10.13 -12.83
CA LEU A 90 -1.86 -9.12 -13.15
C LEU A 90 -1.24 -7.93 -13.91
N ALA A 91 -0.03 -7.49 -13.55
CA ALA A 91 0.68 -6.42 -14.25
C ALA A 91 0.84 -6.73 -15.75
N GLU A 92 1.27 -7.95 -16.10
CA GLU A 92 1.42 -8.37 -17.50
C GLU A 92 0.09 -8.44 -18.24
N VAL A 93 -0.96 -8.96 -17.58
CA VAL A 93 -2.32 -9.03 -18.17
C VAL A 93 -2.87 -7.64 -18.49
N LEU A 94 -2.60 -6.66 -17.64
CA LEU A 94 -3.05 -5.27 -17.81
C LEU A 94 -2.18 -4.47 -18.80
N GLY A 95 -1.00 -5.00 -19.19
CA GLY A 95 0.02 -4.20 -19.88
C GLY A 95 0.59 -3.09 -19.00
N PHE A 96 0.54 -3.25 -17.68
CA PHE A 96 0.96 -2.25 -16.69
C PHE A 96 2.42 -1.83 -16.90
N PRO A 97 2.77 -0.53 -16.72
CA PRO A 97 4.14 -0.03 -16.87
C PRO A 97 5.04 -0.48 -15.70
N MET A 98 5.45 -1.74 -15.76
CA MET A 98 6.31 -2.38 -14.78
C MET A 98 7.78 -2.27 -15.23
N VAL A 99 8.69 -2.04 -14.29
CA VAL A 99 10.13 -2.16 -14.55
C VAL A 99 10.60 -3.52 -14.06
N VAL A 100 11.25 -4.29 -14.92
CA VAL A 100 11.86 -5.59 -14.59
C VAL A 100 13.36 -5.38 -14.48
N LEU A 101 13.90 -5.55 -13.27
CA LEU A 101 15.33 -5.45 -13.02
C LEU A 101 15.95 -6.84 -13.24
N VAL A 102 16.92 -6.91 -14.14
CA VAL A 102 17.69 -8.12 -14.42
C VAL A 102 19.16 -7.88 -14.14
N ASP A 103 19.90 -8.94 -13.83
CA ASP A 103 21.37 -8.88 -13.79
C ASP A 103 21.99 -8.95 -15.20
N GLU A 104 23.33 -9.00 -15.27
CA GLU A 104 24.07 -9.10 -16.53
C GLU A 104 23.83 -10.42 -17.29
N ASP A 105 23.47 -11.48 -16.58
CA ASP A 105 23.16 -12.80 -17.15
C ASP A 105 21.70 -12.88 -17.64
N GLY A 106 20.89 -11.86 -17.34
CA GLY A 106 19.48 -11.78 -17.71
C GLY A 106 18.53 -12.42 -16.70
N GLU A 107 19.02 -12.81 -15.53
CA GLU A 107 18.20 -13.34 -14.45
C GLU A 107 17.42 -12.22 -13.76
N VAL A 108 16.14 -12.47 -13.47
CA VAL A 108 15.27 -11.48 -12.85
C VAL A 108 15.64 -11.31 -11.38
N LEU A 109 16.07 -10.09 -11.03
CA LEU A 109 16.36 -9.69 -9.66
C LEU A 109 15.07 -9.36 -8.90
N THR A 110 14.23 -8.50 -9.49
CA THR A 110 12.92 -8.08 -8.94
C THR A 110 12.17 -7.23 -9.96
N THR A 111 10.91 -6.91 -9.68
CA THR A 111 10.09 -5.98 -10.45
C THR A 111 9.65 -4.77 -9.63
N SER A 112 9.34 -3.65 -10.29
CA SER A 112 8.90 -2.42 -9.61
C SER A 112 7.62 -2.60 -8.79
N VAL A 113 6.78 -3.58 -9.12
CA VAL A 113 5.52 -3.88 -8.41
C VAL A 113 5.72 -4.80 -7.20
N GLU A 114 6.88 -5.45 -7.06
CA GLU A 114 7.25 -6.25 -5.89
C GLU A 114 7.95 -5.41 -4.81
N LEU A 115 8.56 -4.29 -5.19
CA LEU A 115 9.26 -3.42 -4.26
C LEU A 115 8.25 -2.70 -3.36
N SER A 116 8.41 -2.84 -2.03
CA SER A 116 7.66 -1.99 -1.11
C SER A 116 7.98 -0.52 -1.38
N HIS A 117 7.04 0.40 -1.10
CA HIS A 117 7.19 1.82 -1.40
C HIS A 117 8.54 2.45 -1.04
N ARG A 118 9.09 2.09 0.13
CA ARG A 118 10.38 2.62 0.60
C ARG A 118 11.56 2.04 -0.16
N GLN A 119 11.47 0.76 -0.51
CA GLN A 119 12.47 0.07 -1.32
C GLN A 119 12.41 0.60 -2.76
N ALA A 120 11.22 0.82 -3.31
CA ALA A 120 11.04 1.39 -4.64
C ALA A 120 11.74 2.76 -4.78
N ASP A 121 11.50 3.71 -3.87
CA ASP A 121 12.15 5.03 -3.89
C ASP A 121 13.68 4.95 -3.80
N ALA A 122 14.23 4.11 -2.90
CA ALA A 122 15.68 3.94 -2.77
C ALA A 122 16.29 3.25 -4.00
N THR A 123 15.67 2.17 -4.47
CA THR A 123 16.11 1.41 -5.64
C THR A 123 16.09 2.30 -6.88
N TRP A 124 14.99 2.97 -7.18
CA TRP A 124 14.85 3.82 -8.37
C TRP A 124 15.90 4.93 -8.43
N ARG A 125 16.29 5.49 -7.29
CA ARG A 125 17.39 6.47 -7.22
C ARG A 125 18.75 5.87 -7.53
N LEU A 126 18.99 4.63 -7.09
CA LEU A 126 20.24 3.92 -7.36
C LEU A 126 20.37 3.47 -8.81
N ILE A 127 19.24 3.31 -9.52
CA ILE A 127 19.19 2.85 -10.92
C ILE A 127 18.71 3.94 -11.89
N ARG A 128 18.84 5.22 -11.49
CA ARG A 128 18.29 6.35 -12.25
C ARG A 128 18.81 6.42 -13.68
N ASP A 129 20.11 6.25 -13.83
CA ASP A 129 20.78 6.41 -15.12
C ASP A 129 20.30 5.28 -16.05
N GLU A 130 20.18 4.06 -15.53
CA GLU A 130 19.66 2.88 -16.23
C GLU A 130 18.17 3.02 -16.59
N LEU A 131 17.35 3.60 -15.71
CA LEU A 131 15.96 3.93 -16.00
C LEU A 131 15.85 4.94 -17.15
N THR A 132 16.65 6.01 -17.10
CA THR A 132 16.67 7.08 -18.09
C THR A 132 17.10 6.56 -19.46
N ASP A 133 18.13 5.70 -19.50
CA ASP A 133 18.62 5.06 -20.73
C ASP A 133 17.57 4.17 -21.39
N LYS A 134 16.65 3.59 -20.60
CA LYS A 134 15.50 2.81 -21.09
C LYS A 134 14.26 3.64 -21.37
N GLY A 135 14.35 4.97 -21.28
CA GLY A 135 13.25 5.89 -21.57
C GLY A 135 12.20 5.98 -20.47
N VAL A 136 12.49 5.53 -19.25
CA VAL A 136 11.63 5.76 -18.09
C VAL A 136 11.84 7.20 -17.61
N ASP A 137 10.76 7.99 -17.57
CA ASP A 137 10.79 9.39 -17.16
C ASP A 137 10.90 9.55 -15.63
N PHE A 138 12.06 9.15 -15.09
CA PHE A 138 12.32 9.22 -13.65
C PHE A 138 12.14 10.64 -13.10
N GLU A 139 12.68 11.65 -13.79
CA GLU A 139 12.59 13.06 -13.37
C GLU A 139 11.14 13.55 -13.40
N GLY A 140 10.36 13.24 -14.45
CA GLY A 140 8.95 13.58 -14.50
C GLY A 140 8.15 12.91 -13.39
N ILE A 141 8.43 11.63 -13.09
CA ILE A 141 7.77 10.89 -12.01
C ILE A 141 8.07 11.52 -10.64
N GLN A 142 9.34 11.86 -10.36
CA GLN A 142 9.74 12.47 -9.10
C GLN A 142 9.20 13.90 -8.92
N ASN A 143 9.05 14.65 -10.01
CA ASN A 143 8.57 16.03 -10.00
C ASN A 143 7.06 16.14 -10.30
N ALA A 144 6.35 15.02 -10.41
CA ALA A 144 4.94 15.02 -10.76
C ALA A 144 4.09 15.73 -9.70
N THR A 145 3.13 16.51 -10.18
CA THR A 145 2.17 17.26 -9.34
C THR A 145 0.77 17.10 -9.90
N ARG A 146 -0.25 17.62 -9.19
CA ARG A 146 -1.61 17.66 -9.75
C ARG A 146 -1.71 18.46 -11.05
N SER A 147 -0.89 19.50 -11.23
CA SER A 147 -0.86 20.30 -12.46
C SER A 147 -0.05 19.65 -13.58
N GLN A 148 0.81 18.68 -13.26
CA GLN A 148 1.63 17.91 -14.22
C GLN A 148 1.68 16.42 -13.81
N PRO A 149 0.57 15.67 -13.95
CA PRO A 149 0.47 14.32 -13.40
C PRO A 149 0.80 13.20 -14.39
N ASP A 150 0.97 13.50 -15.67
CA ASP A 150 1.02 12.48 -16.74
C ASP A 150 2.16 11.46 -16.57
N ALA A 151 3.32 11.87 -16.05
CA ALA A 151 4.44 10.96 -15.79
C ALA A 151 4.09 9.87 -14.77
N LEU A 152 3.17 10.13 -13.83
CA LEU A 152 2.68 9.10 -12.91
C LEU A 152 1.80 8.08 -13.63
N LEU A 153 1.00 8.50 -14.61
CA LEU A 153 0.12 7.57 -15.34
C LEU A 153 0.89 6.53 -16.14
N THR A 154 2.07 6.87 -16.66
CA THR A 154 2.86 5.99 -17.52
C THR A 154 4.04 5.36 -16.80
N GLY A 155 4.43 5.85 -15.63
CA GLY A 155 5.56 5.32 -14.85
C GLY A 155 5.18 4.66 -13.53
N PHE A 156 4.17 5.15 -12.83
CA PHE A 156 3.72 4.56 -11.56
C PHE A 156 2.24 4.86 -11.26
N PRO A 157 1.32 4.23 -12.00
CA PRO A 157 -0.10 4.60 -11.99
C PRO A 157 -0.77 4.53 -10.61
N THR A 158 -0.33 3.61 -9.74
CA THR A 158 -0.90 3.38 -8.41
C THR A 158 -0.64 4.52 -7.43
N ALA A 159 0.35 5.38 -7.69
CA ALA A 159 0.56 6.56 -6.85
C ALA A 159 -0.51 7.64 -6.98
N ILE A 160 -1.31 7.64 -8.04
CA ILE A 160 -2.41 8.60 -8.19
C ILE A 160 -3.54 8.28 -7.21
N PRO A 161 -4.07 7.03 -7.13
CA PRO A 161 -5.13 6.72 -6.19
C PRO A 161 -4.66 6.48 -4.76
N PHE A 162 -3.51 5.82 -4.60
CA PHE A 162 -3.00 5.43 -3.30
C PHE A 162 -2.01 6.48 -2.76
N GLY A 163 -1.53 7.41 -3.57
CA GLY A 163 -0.54 8.39 -3.16
C GLY A 163 0.88 7.90 -3.41
N TRP A 164 1.85 8.82 -3.39
CA TRP A 164 3.26 8.46 -3.48
C TRP A 164 3.88 8.44 -2.08
N TRP A 165 4.57 7.36 -1.74
CA TRP A 165 5.24 7.22 -0.45
C TRP A 165 6.73 7.49 -0.56
N HIS A 166 7.08 8.78 -0.56
CA HIS A 166 8.48 9.19 -0.47
C HIS A 166 9.01 8.83 0.92
N SER A 167 10.03 7.97 0.95
CA SER A 167 10.65 7.47 2.17
C SER A 167 11.31 8.59 3.01
N GLN A 168 11.57 9.75 2.40
CA GLN A 168 12.24 10.90 3.02
C GLN A 168 11.34 12.11 3.35
N THR A 169 10.00 11.97 3.28
CA THR A 169 9.07 13.07 3.68
C THR A 169 9.19 13.49 5.14
N LYS A 170 9.88 12.71 5.99
CA LYS A 170 10.20 13.04 7.38
C LYS A 170 11.54 13.73 7.60
N ARG A 171 12.28 14.13 6.56
CA ARG A 171 13.32 15.15 6.77
C ARG A 171 12.60 16.48 6.94
N SER A 172 12.53 16.91 8.19
CA SER A 172 11.99 18.20 8.61
C SER A 172 12.37 19.26 7.59
N GLN A 173 11.43 20.15 7.25
CA GLN A 173 11.71 21.37 6.49
C GLN A 173 13.02 22.03 6.96
N LYS A 174 13.33 21.91 8.25
CA LYS A 174 14.57 22.30 8.93
C LYS A 174 15.86 21.66 8.38
N ALA A 175 15.89 20.37 8.05
CA ALA A 175 17.08 19.72 7.49
C ALA A 175 17.34 20.13 6.03
N VAL A 176 16.28 20.34 5.25
CA VAL A 176 16.36 20.89 3.89
C VAL A 176 16.72 22.38 3.94
N ASP A 177 16.15 23.13 4.86
CA ASP A 177 16.49 24.55 5.10
C ASP A 177 17.93 24.70 5.60
N GLU A 178 18.44 23.82 6.46
CA GLU A 178 19.85 23.82 6.91
C GLU A 178 20.80 23.39 5.79
N ALA A 179 20.42 22.43 4.96
CA ALA A 179 21.18 22.03 3.78
C ALA A 179 21.22 23.14 2.71
N ASN A 180 20.09 23.82 2.47
CA ASN A 180 19.95 24.93 1.53
C ASN A 180 20.54 26.26 2.06
N LYS A 181 20.71 26.41 3.38
CA LYS A 181 21.38 27.56 4.00
C LYS A 181 22.90 27.57 3.81
N GLY A 182 23.48 26.58 3.12
CA GLY A 182 24.90 26.59 2.75
C GLY A 182 25.83 26.78 3.97
N GLY A 183 25.47 26.17 5.10
CA GLY A 183 26.13 26.39 6.38
C GLY A 183 27.58 25.94 6.37
N LYS A 184 28.52 26.85 6.11
CA LYS A 184 29.93 26.68 6.47
C LYS A 184 30.03 26.37 7.96
N LYS A 185 30.49 25.16 8.33
CA LYS A 185 31.65 24.93 9.22
C LYS A 185 31.84 23.44 9.54
N GLY A 186 32.95 22.89 9.07
CA GLY A 186 33.63 21.75 9.70
C GLY A 186 34.01 20.59 8.77
N GLY A 187 35.18 20.68 8.12
CA GLY A 187 35.99 19.49 7.81
C GLY A 187 36.07 19.02 6.35
N GLY A 188 37.20 19.29 5.70
CA GLY A 188 37.77 18.42 4.66
C GLY A 188 37.14 18.42 3.25
N LYS A 189 37.92 17.93 2.29
CA LYS A 189 37.52 17.64 0.90
C LYS A 189 36.29 16.70 0.87
N ASP A 190 36.23 15.81 1.86
CA ASP A 190 35.19 14.80 2.06
C ASP A 190 33.80 15.40 2.31
N ALA A 191 33.67 16.53 3.02
CA ALA A 191 32.35 17.15 3.22
C ALA A 191 31.76 17.72 1.92
N ARG A 192 32.61 18.16 0.98
CA ARG A 192 32.15 18.66 -0.32
C ARG A 192 31.75 17.52 -1.25
N GLU A 193 32.50 16.42 -1.25
CA GLU A 193 32.13 15.19 -1.96
C GLU A 193 30.89 14.52 -1.35
N LEU A 194 30.76 14.49 -0.02
CA LEU A 194 29.56 13.99 0.66
C LEU A 194 28.34 14.85 0.36
N ASN A 195 28.46 16.19 0.34
CA ASN A 195 27.36 17.06 -0.06
C ASN A 195 27.01 16.93 -1.55
N ALA A 196 28.00 16.80 -2.43
CA ALA A 196 27.76 16.56 -3.85
C ALA A 196 27.12 15.18 -4.11
N THR A 197 27.56 14.15 -3.39
CA THR A 197 26.98 12.79 -3.42
C THR A 197 25.57 12.79 -2.83
N ARG A 198 25.36 13.51 -1.72
CA ARG A 198 24.03 13.75 -1.15
C ARG A 198 23.14 14.48 -2.15
N ASP A 199 23.59 15.54 -2.80
CA ASP A 199 22.74 16.28 -3.73
C ASP A 199 22.49 15.45 -5.02
N LYS A 200 23.48 14.65 -5.45
CA LYS A 200 23.40 13.73 -6.59
C LYS A 200 22.51 12.50 -6.36
N TYR A 201 22.33 12.02 -5.13
CA TYR A 201 21.58 10.78 -4.85
C TYR A 201 20.45 10.93 -3.80
N LEU A 202 20.51 11.94 -2.94
CA LEU A 202 19.55 12.23 -1.86
C LEU A 202 18.84 13.59 -1.99
N GLY A 203 19.31 14.50 -2.87
CA GLY A 203 18.84 15.89 -3.00
C GLY A 203 17.50 16.06 -3.72
N TYR A 204 16.98 14.98 -4.31
CA TYR A 204 15.72 15.00 -5.03
C TYR A 204 14.55 14.80 -4.07
N TYR A 205 14.10 15.92 -3.49
CA TYR A 205 12.71 16.08 -3.13
C TYR A 205 12.30 17.56 -3.00
N VAL A 206 11.43 18.00 -3.91
CA VAL A 206 10.57 19.17 -3.71
C VAL A 206 9.15 18.78 -4.12
N MET A 207 8.57 17.73 -3.52
CA MET A 207 7.11 17.69 -3.48
C MET A 207 6.71 18.35 -2.16
N ASN A 208 5.98 19.47 -2.25
CA ASN A 208 5.38 20.08 -1.09
C ASN A 208 4.54 19.00 -0.36
N PRO A 209 4.72 18.73 0.94
CA PRO A 209 3.91 17.75 1.64
C PRO A 209 2.40 18.02 1.51
N ALA A 210 1.99 19.28 1.32
CA ALA A 210 0.61 19.65 1.02
C ALA A 210 0.14 19.16 -0.36
N GLU A 211 1.04 19.03 -1.34
CA GLU A 211 0.83 18.42 -2.65
C GLU A 211 0.96 16.88 -2.60
N SER A 212 1.81 16.32 -1.73
CA SER A 212 1.87 14.85 -1.51
C SER A 212 0.67 14.30 -0.73
N ARG A 213 0.16 15.06 0.25
CA ARG A 213 -1.07 14.74 0.99
C ARG A 213 -2.32 14.81 0.09
N SER A 214 -2.17 15.37 -1.10
CA SER A 214 -3.23 15.66 -2.05
C SER A 214 -3.48 14.52 -3.06
N ALA A 215 -2.68 13.44 -3.04
CA ALA A 215 -2.85 12.25 -3.89
C ALA A 215 -3.55 11.06 -3.19
N ARG A 216 -4.24 11.27 -2.07
CA ARG A 216 -5.09 10.23 -1.44
C ARG A 216 -6.48 10.26 -2.04
N LEU A 217 -6.61 9.90 -3.31
CA LEU A 217 -7.94 9.80 -3.92
C LEU A 217 -8.72 8.64 -3.33
N PHE A 218 -8.03 7.57 -2.93
CA PHE A 218 -8.64 6.42 -2.30
C PHE A 218 -8.32 6.38 -0.81
N THR A 219 -9.32 6.14 0.02
CA THR A 219 -9.18 5.80 1.44
C THR A 219 -9.96 4.53 1.74
N SER A 220 -9.48 3.71 2.67
CA SER A 220 -10.17 2.49 3.07
C SER A 220 -9.82 2.08 4.49
N GLU A 221 -10.81 1.64 5.26
CA GLU A 221 -10.60 1.03 6.57
C GLU A 221 -11.50 -0.18 6.73
N ILE A 222 -10.98 -1.21 7.41
CA ILE A 222 -11.79 -2.31 7.92
C ILE A 222 -11.84 -2.13 9.43
N ILE A 223 -13.06 -2.07 9.96
CA ILE A 223 -13.32 -1.80 11.37
C ILE A 223 -14.19 -2.90 11.94
N ALA A 224 -13.95 -3.23 13.21
CA ALA A 224 -14.87 -4.02 14.01
C ALA A 224 -15.74 -3.05 14.82
N THR A 225 -17.04 -3.33 14.91
CA THR A 225 -18.01 -2.56 15.70
C THR A 225 -18.57 -3.41 16.85
N GLY A 226 -19.14 -2.75 17.86
CA GLY A 226 -19.60 -3.43 19.08
C GLY A 226 -18.45 -4.05 19.88
N VAL A 227 -17.27 -3.42 19.86
CA VAL A 227 -16.06 -4.09 20.34
C VAL A 227 -15.96 -4.12 21.86
N SER A 228 -15.55 -5.27 22.39
CA SER A 228 -15.21 -5.46 23.80
C SER A 228 -13.84 -6.10 23.93
N GLU A 229 -13.03 -5.56 24.84
CA GLU A 229 -11.67 -6.05 25.05
C GLU A 229 -11.67 -7.38 25.80
N ARG A 230 -11.01 -8.38 25.21
CA ARG A 230 -10.69 -9.66 25.84
C ARG A 230 -9.18 -9.76 26.01
N ARG A 231 -8.70 -9.66 27.24
CA ARG A 231 -7.25 -9.79 27.53
C ARG A 231 -6.81 -11.25 27.35
N ARG A 232 -5.72 -11.47 26.59
CA ARG A 232 -5.11 -12.81 26.41
C ARG A 232 -4.05 -13.07 27.48
N MET A 233 -4.12 -14.23 28.13
CA MET A 233 -3.02 -14.71 29.01
C MET A 233 -2.06 -15.67 28.28
N ALA A 234 -2.44 -16.18 27.10
CA ALA A 234 -1.61 -17.05 26.25
C ALA A 234 -1.88 -16.73 24.76
N GLY A 235 -0.83 -16.71 23.94
CA GLY A 235 -0.99 -16.64 22.49
C GLY A 235 -1.53 -17.95 21.94
N LYS A 236 -2.60 -17.89 21.12
CA LYS A 236 -3.33 -19.00 20.48
C LYS A 236 -4.01 -19.96 21.48
N THR A 237 -5.34 -19.89 21.57
CA THR A 237 -6.13 -20.85 22.35
C THR A 237 -6.16 -22.23 21.69
N ASP A 238 -5.36 -23.14 22.23
CA ASP A 238 -5.73 -24.54 22.44
C ASP A 238 -6.73 -24.59 23.63
N PRO A 239 -7.88 -25.29 23.52
CA PRO A 239 -8.89 -25.39 24.58
C PRO A 239 -8.38 -25.93 25.94
N LEU A 240 -7.18 -26.52 26.00
CA LEU A 240 -6.60 -27.10 27.22
C LEU A 240 -6.02 -26.08 28.22
N PHE A 241 -5.94 -24.78 27.89
CA PHE A 241 -5.21 -23.77 28.70
C PHE A 241 -6.08 -22.60 29.18
N ALA A 242 -7.17 -22.88 29.89
CA ALA A 242 -7.95 -21.86 30.58
C ALA A 242 -7.17 -21.23 31.76
N ALA A 243 -7.45 -19.95 32.05
CA ALA A 243 -6.71 -19.13 33.01
C ALA A 243 -6.78 -19.66 34.45
N THR A 244 -5.63 -19.76 35.10
CA THR A 244 -5.50 -20.03 36.54
C THR A 244 -4.70 -18.90 37.20
N SER A 245 -5.15 -18.41 38.36
CA SER A 245 -4.41 -17.39 39.12
C SER A 245 -3.00 -17.85 39.51
N ASN A 246 -2.09 -16.93 39.79
CA ASN A 246 -0.73 -17.21 40.32
C ASN A 246 -0.72 -17.92 41.69
N LYS A 247 -1.88 -18.05 42.34
CA LYS A 247 -2.09 -18.79 43.60
C LYS A 247 -2.63 -20.20 43.38
N THR A 248 -2.94 -20.56 42.13
CA THR A 248 -3.53 -21.86 41.81
C THR A 248 -2.46 -22.94 41.98
N THR A 249 -2.78 -23.94 42.80
CA THR A 249 -1.92 -25.08 43.05
C THR A 249 -2.69 -26.37 42.79
N ILE A 250 -2.02 -27.37 42.25
CA ILE A 250 -2.56 -28.73 42.18
C ILE A 250 -1.85 -29.53 43.26
N ARG A 251 -2.62 -30.06 44.22
CA ARG A 251 -2.10 -30.79 45.40
C ARG A 251 -1.01 -30.03 46.16
N GLY A 252 -1.13 -28.70 46.24
CA GLY A 252 -0.18 -27.83 46.95
C GLY A 252 1.08 -27.45 46.18
N VAL A 253 1.25 -27.88 44.93
CA VAL A 253 2.40 -27.55 44.08
C VAL A 253 2.02 -26.49 43.04
N LYS A 254 2.90 -25.49 42.85
CA LYS A 254 2.72 -24.41 41.85
C LYS A 254 2.87 -24.95 40.43
N LEU A 255 2.06 -24.43 39.50
CA LEU A 255 2.01 -24.87 38.10
C LEU A 255 3.36 -24.75 37.36
N SER A 256 4.19 -23.75 37.70
CA SER A 256 5.53 -23.57 37.14
C SER A 256 6.50 -24.71 37.52
N ALA A 257 6.35 -25.29 38.71
CA ALA A 257 7.16 -26.43 39.16
C ALA A 257 6.73 -27.76 38.52
N LEU A 258 5.53 -27.80 37.92
CA LEU A 258 4.99 -28.95 37.20
C LEU A 258 5.31 -28.92 35.69
N GLY A 259 6.14 -27.97 35.23
CA GLY A 259 6.54 -27.88 33.82
C GLY A 259 5.47 -27.31 32.88
N ILE A 260 4.38 -26.74 33.41
CA ILE A 260 3.28 -26.11 32.63
C ILE A 260 3.66 -24.65 32.27
N GLY A 261 4.92 -24.45 31.85
CA GLY A 261 5.62 -23.16 31.76
C GLY A 261 5.43 -22.37 30.47
N SER A 262 4.40 -22.66 29.67
CA SER A 262 4.13 -21.96 28.40
C SER A 262 3.46 -20.58 28.58
N LEU A 263 3.23 -20.15 29.82
CA LEU A 263 2.59 -18.88 30.17
C LEU A 263 3.65 -17.87 30.66
N PRO A 264 3.98 -16.81 29.89
CA PRO A 264 4.87 -15.77 30.38
C PRO A 264 4.22 -14.98 31.53
N PRO A 265 4.98 -14.59 32.56
CA PRO A 265 4.50 -13.71 33.63
C PRO A 265 4.43 -12.28 33.10
N LEU A 266 3.39 -11.94 32.35
CA LEU A 266 3.10 -10.57 31.89
C LEU A 266 2.22 -9.85 32.91
N ASP A 267 2.46 -8.56 33.12
CA ASP A 267 1.45 -7.69 33.72
C ASP A 267 0.21 -7.70 32.81
N ILE A 268 -0.99 -7.87 33.39
CA ILE A 268 -2.26 -7.94 32.66
C ILE A 268 -2.50 -6.63 31.87
N SER A 269 -1.85 -5.53 32.24
CA SER A 269 -1.84 -4.26 31.48
C SER A 269 -1.05 -4.32 30.16
N GLU A 270 -0.09 -5.24 30.05
CA GLU A 270 0.81 -5.44 28.90
C GLU A 270 0.41 -6.64 28.02
N ALA A 271 -0.55 -7.43 28.48
CA ALA A 271 -1.10 -8.56 27.74
C ALA A 271 -1.72 -8.13 26.38
N PRO A 272 -1.46 -8.87 25.28
CA PRO A 272 -2.16 -8.66 24.02
C PRO A 272 -3.68 -8.73 24.21
N SER A 273 -4.43 -7.76 23.69
CA SER A 273 -5.90 -7.77 23.74
C SER A 273 -6.48 -8.30 22.43
N ASP A 274 -7.33 -9.31 22.55
CA ASP A 274 -8.32 -9.63 21.52
C ASP A 274 -9.53 -8.72 21.65
N LEU A 275 -10.27 -8.62 20.56
CA LEU A 275 -11.57 -7.99 20.54
C LEU A 275 -12.63 -9.04 20.25
N THR A 276 -13.63 -9.12 21.11
CA THR A 276 -14.96 -9.58 20.68
C THR A 276 -15.63 -8.43 19.94
N TYR A 277 -16.47 -8.76 18.96
CA TYR A 277 -17.10 -7.80 18.05
C TYR A 277 -18.50 -8.28 17.67
N ASP A 278 -19.36 -7.34 17.28
CA ASP A 278 -20.70 -7.65 16.75
C ASP A 278 -20.66 -7.77 15.22
N SER A 279 -19.91 -6.90 14.55
CA SER A 279 -19.73 -6.96 13.09
C SER A 279 -18.36 -6.43 12.66
N ILE A 280 -17.92 -6.87 11.47
CA ILE A 280 -16.73 -6.34 10.80
C ILE A 280 -17.17 -5.75 9.47
N VAL A 281 -16.86 -4.47 9.26
CA VAL A 281 -17.27 -3.72 8.08
C VAL A 281 -16.09 -3.02 7.44
N GLY A 282 -16.06 -3.03 6.11
CA GLY A 282 -15.11 -2.25 5.32
C GLY A 282 -15.80 -1.00 4.79
N LYS A 283 -15.11 0.12 4.91
CA LYS A 283 -15.53 1.41 4.36
C LYS A 283 -14.41 1.95 3.51
N ALA A 284 -14.66 2.15 2.23
CA ALA A 284 -13.74 2.78 1.32
C ALA A 284 -14.41 3.91 0.54
N PHE A 285 -13.62 4.89 0.15
CA PHE A 285 -14.07 6.04 -0.61
C PHE A 285 -13.03 6.44 -1.65
N PHE A 286 -13.50 6.64 -2.87
CA PHE A 286 -12.73 7.19 -3.97
C PHE A 286 -13.23 8.62 -4.29
N SER A 287 -12.35 9.61 -4.19
CA SER A 287 -12.67 11.02 -4.42
C SER A 287 -12.62 11.37 -5.91
N LEU A 288 -13.78 11.37 -6.57
CA LEU A 288 -13.92 11.87 -7.94
C LEU A 288 -13.68 13.40 -7.99
N ALA A 289 -14.11 14.12 -6.95
CA ALA A 289 -13.83 15.54 -6.79
C ALA A 289 -12.33 15.83 -6.71
N GLY A 290 -11.58 15.02 -5.96
CA GLY A 290 -10.11 15.11 -5.90
C GLY A 290 -9.48 14.82 -7.25
N LEU A 291 -9.94 13.77 -7.95
CA LEU A 291 -9.41 13.36 -9.25
C LEU A 291 -9.59 14.44 -10.32
N ARG A 292 -10.69 15.19 -10.31
CA ARG A 292 -10.92 16.33 -11.22
C ARG A 292 -9.86 17.42 -11.12
N THR A 293 -9.19 17.54 -9.97
CA THR A 293 -8.12 18.55 -9.76
C THR A 293 -6.82 18.22 -10.50
N PHE A 294 -6.69 17.00 -11.04
CA PHE A 294 -5.54 16.61 -11.84
C PHE A 294 -5.69 17.12 -13.28
N ALA A 295 -4.68 17.87 -13.72
CA ALA A 295 -4.59 18.44 -15.07
C ALA A 295 -3.87 17.46 -16.02
N PHE A 296 -4.50 16.31 -16.26
CA PHE A 296 -4.01 15.35 -17.25
C PHE A 296 -4.06 15.94 -18.66
N SER A 297 -3.07 15.61 -19.47
CA SER A 297 -3.05 15.92 -20.91
C SER A 297 -4.22 15.27 -21.67
N ARG A 298 -4.66 14.08 -21.22
CA ARG A 298 -5.80 13.32 -21.77
C ARG A 298 -6.80 12.98 -20.66
N PRO A 299 -7.65 13.93 -20.24
CA PRO A 299 -8.40 13.82 -18.99
C PRO A 299 -9.44 12.71 -18.96
N GLU A 300 -10.18 12.44 -20.05
CA GLU A 300 -11.20 11.38 -20.06
C GLU A 300 -10.59 9.98 -19.83
N PRO A 301 -9.65 9.50 -20.66
CA PRO A 301 -9.10 8.16 -20.47
C PRO A 301 -8.27 8.05 -19.19
N ALA A 302 -7.55 9.11 -18.80
CA ALA A 302 -6.76 9.12 -17.57
C ALA A 302 -7.61 8.94 -16.32
N ARG A 303 -8.73 9.68 -16.23
CA ARG A 303 -9.61 9.61 -15.07
C ARG A 303 -10.35 8.29 -15.01
N ALA A 304 -10.84 7.80 -16.15
CA ALA A 304 -11.45 6.49 -16.25
C ALA A 304 -10.46 5.37 -15.86
N LEU A 305 -9.20 5.48 -16.28
CA LEU A 305 -8.14 4.52 -15.96
C LEU A 305 -7.90 4.45 -14.44
N VAL A 306 -7.70 5.61 -13.81
CA VAL A 306 -7.42 5.68 -12.37
C VAL A 306 -8.57 5.08 -11.56
N VAL A 307 -9.82 5.41 -11.89
CA VAL A 307 -11.00 4.86 -11.20
C VAL A 307 -11.08 3.34 -11.40
N SER A 308 -10.98 2.88 -12.65
CA SER A 308 -11.15 1.47 -13.00
C SER A 308 -10.04 0.60 -12.41
N LEU A 309 -8.79 1.05 -12.47
CA LEU A 309 -7.64 0.38 -11.86
C LEU A 309 -7.83 0.27 -10.34
N THR A 310 -8.26 1.36 -9.68
CA THR A 310 -8.44 1.36 -8.22
C THR A 310 -9.54 0.39 -7.79
N LEU A 311 -10.69 0.41 -8.48
CA LEU A 311 -11.80 -0.47 -8.17
C LEU A 311 -11.47 -1.93 -8.48
N LEU A 312 -10.73 -2.21 -9.56
CA LEU A 312 -10.24 -3.54 -9.89
C LEU A 312 -9.33 -4.08 -8.79
N LEU A 313 -8.29 -3.33 -8.41
CA LEU A 313 -7.33 -3.76 -7.39
C LEU A 313 -8.02 -3.93 -6.03
N TYR A 314 -8.90 -3.01 -5.65
CA TYR A 314 -9.64 -3.10 -4.40
C TYR A 314 -10.60 -4.29 -4.37
N ARG A 315 -11.31 -4.57 -5.47
CA ARG A 315 -12.20 -5.73 -5.59
C ARG A 315 -11.44 -7.04 -5.45
N LEU A 316 -10.34 -7.18 -6.19
CA LEU A 316 -9.46 -8.36 -6.11
C LEU A 316 -8.85 -8.52 -4.71
N LEU A 317 -8.56 -7.43 -4.01
CA LEU A 317 -8.09 -7.48 -2.62
C LEU A 317 -9.17 -8.06 -1.68
N GLN A 318 -10.42 -7.61 -1.81
CA GLN A 318 -11.50 -8.06 -0.94
C GLN A 318 -11.84 -9.55 -1.13
N GLU A 319 -11.61 -10.09 -2.33
CA GLU A 319 -11.73 -11.52 -2.63
C GLU A 319 -10.60 -12.38 -2.03
N ARG A 320 -9.51 -11.76 -1.53
CA ARG A 320 -8.28 -12.44 -1.03
C ARG A 320 -7.88 -12.02 0.40
N LEU A 321 -8.85 -11.73 1.27
CA LEU A 321 -8.58 -11.31 2.65
C LEU A 321 -8.35 -12.46 3.65
N ASP A 322 -8.41 -13.69 3.19
CA ASP A 322 -8.21 -14.92 3.95
C ASP A 322 -6.85 -14.98 4.68
N LEU A 323 -5.84 -14.23 4.21
CA LEU A 323 -4.47 -14.28 4.74
C LEU A 323 -4.08 -13.15 5.70
N ARG A 324 -5.02 -12.36 6.24
CA ARG A 324 -4.68 -11.32 7.24
C ARG A 324 -4.38 -11.95 8.60
N ALA A 325 -3.13 -11.82 9.04
CA ALA A 325 -2.69 -12.28 10.37
C ALA A 325 -3.60 -11.77 11.49
N GLY A 326 -4.22 -12.69 12.23
CA GLY A 326 -5.02 -12.40 13.42
C GLY A 326 -6.53 -12.13 13.20
N ALA A 327 -7.01 -12.11 11.95
CA ALA A 327 -8.43 -11.92 11.66
C ALA A 327 -9.00 -12.86 10.58
N GLU A 328 -8.21 -13.30 9.59
CA GLU A 328 -8.63 -14.21 8.51
C GLU A 328 -10.05 -13.88 7.99
N LEU A 329 -10.19 -12.80 7.23
CA LEU A 329 -11.51 -12.27 6.89
C LEU A 329 -12.05 -12.88 5.60
N ARG A 330 -13.34 -13.23 5.61
CA ARG A 330 -14.10 -13.64 4.41
C ARG A 330 -15.15 -12.60 4.09
N LEU A 331 -15.17 -12.12 2.86
CA LEU A 331 -16.22 -11.22 2.36
C LEU A 331 -17.58 -11.93 2.35
N CYS A 332 -18.60 -11.29 2.93
CA CYS A 332 -19.96 -11.82 2.98
C CYS A 332 -20.75 -11.47 1.71
N GLU A 333 -21.69 -12.33 1.33
CA GLU A 333 -22.69 -12.03 0.29
C GLU A 333 -23.55 -10.81 0.67
N PRO A 334 -23.92 -9.93 -0.28
CA PRO A 334 -23.74 -10.04 -1.73
C PRO A 334 -22.36 -9.53 -2.26
N GLY A 335 -21.37 -9.33 -1.39
CA GLY A 335 -20.06 -8.81 -1.74
C GLY A 335 -19.93 -7.31 -1.50
N LEU A 336 -19.40 -6.59 -2.49
CA LEU A 336 -19.17 -5.15 -2.40
C LEU A 336 -20.43 -4.37 -2.79
N GLU A 337 -20.88 -3.49 -1.91
CA GLU A 337 -21.91 -2.49 -2.23
C GLU A 337 -21.22 -1.18 -2.64
N VAL A 338 -21.45 -0.75 -3.88
CA VAL A 338 -20.80 0.42 -4.49
C VAL A 338 -21.84 1.48 -4.79
N LYS A 339 -21.56 2.72 -4.38
CA LYS A 339 -22.47 3.85 -4.56
C LYS A 339 -21.74 5.09 -5.06
N VAL A 340 -22.45 5.91 -5.84
CA VAL A 340 -22.08 7.29 -6.14
C VAL A 340 -22.52 8.17 -4.99
N GLU A 341 -21.59 8.96 -4.47
CA GLU A 341 -21.84 9.93 -3.41
C GLU A 341 -21.89 11.35 -4.00
N ARG A 342 -22.91 12.11 -3.61
CA ARG A 342 -23.16 13.49 -4.08
C ARG A 342 -23.26 14.44 -2.90
N HIS A 343 -22.80 15.68 -3.07
CA HIS A 343 -22.92 16.68 -2.01
C HIS A 343 -24.38 17.05 -1.76
N GLY A 344 -24.91 16.73 -0.57
CA GLY A 344 -26.26 17.10 -0.16
C GLY A 344 -27.39 16.32 -0.83
N ALA A 345 -27.08 15.18 -1.47
CA ALA A 345 -28.07 14.30 -2.09
C ALA A 345 -27.90 12.85 -1.62
N PRO A 346 -28.95 12.01 -1.72
CA PRO A 346 -28.86 10.59 -1.39
C PRO A 346 -27.85 9.86 -2.27
N SER A 347 -27.20 8.84 -1.70
CA SER A 347 -26.29 7.96 -2.42
C SER A 347 -27.04 7.10 -3.45
N GLU A 348 -26.45 6.92 -4.63
CA GLU A 348 -27.05 6.18 -5.74
C GLU A 348 -26.25 4.89 -6.01
N PRO A 349 -26.88 3.71 -6.23
CA PRO A 349 -26.14 2.50 -6.55
C PRO A 349 -25.31 2.65 -7.84
N LEU A 350 -24.08 2.13 -7.83
CA LEU A 350 -23.21 2.04 -9.01
C LEU A 350 -22.95 0.58 -9.33
N ALA A 351 -23.41 0.13 -10.50
CA ALA A 351 -23.17 -1.24 -10.95
C ALA A 351 -21.76 -1.39 -11.52
N LEU A 352 -20.94 -2.24 -10.90
CA LEU A 352 -19.62 -2.59 -11.42
C LEU A 352 -19.73 -3.65 -12.52
N PRO A 353 -18.87 -3.59 -13.56
CA PRO A 353 -18.66 -4.70 -14.48
C PRO A 353 -18.12 -5.93 -13.78
N GLU A 354 -18.13 -7.07 -14.45
CA GLU A 354 -17.39 -8.24 -13.99
C GLU A 354 -15.88 -8.00 -13.97
N VAL A 355 -15.15 -8.83 -13.21
CA VAL A 355 -13.69 -8.66 -13.07
C VAL A 355 -12.97 -8.68 -14.42
N ASP A 356 -13.38 -9.55 -15.36
CA ASP A 356 -12.75 -9.62 -16.68
C ASP A 356 -13.02 -8.37 -17.52
N GLU A 357 -14.25 -7.85 -17.47
CA GLU A 357 -14.62 -6.60 -18.14
C GLU A 357 -13.83 -5.40 -17.57
N LEU A 358 -13.61 -5.37 -16.24
CA LEU A 358 -12.76 -4.35 -15.62
C LEU A 358 -11.29 -4.50 -16.01
N VAL A 359 -10.78 -5.72 -16.15
CA VAL A 359 -9.42 -5.98 -16.62
C VAL A 359 -9.25 -5.50 -18.06
N ASP A 360 -10.19 -5.84 -18.95
CA ASP A 360 -10.19 -5.40 -20.34
C ASP A 360 -10.27 -3.88 -20.43
N LEU A 361 -11.14 -3.25 -19.64
CA LEU A 361 -11.25 -1.79 -19.59
C LEU A 361 -9.94 -1.12 -19.14
N VAL A 362 -9.30 -1.62 -18.09
CA VAL A 362 -8.04 -1.06 -17.59
C VAL A 362 -6.92 -1.22 -18.63
N ARG A 363 -6.86 -2.37 -19.30
CA ARG A 363 -5.89 -2.63 -20.37
C ARG A 363 -6.08 -1.65 -21.53
N ASP A 364 -7.31 -1.48 -22.01
CA ASP A 364 -7.62 -0.62 -23.16
C ASP A 364 -7.35 0.86 -22.84
N LEU A 365 -7.79 1.33 -21.66
CA LEU A 365 -7.49 2.68 -21.18
C LEU A 365 -5.98 2.89 -20.94
N GLY A 366 -5.28 1.87 -20.46
CA GLY A 366 -3.83 1.87 -20.32
C GLY A 366 -3.14 2.12 -21.66
N GLN A 367 -3.54 1.39 -22.71
CA GLN A 367 -3.01 1.58 -24.07
C GLN A 367 -3.29 2.99 -24.60
N GLU A 368 -4.48 3.55 -24.37
CA GLU A 368 -4.82 4.93 -24.76
C GLU A 368 -3.94 5.99 -24.09
N ILE A 369 -3.45 5.70 -22.88
CA ILE A 369 -2.54 6.55 -22.11
C ILE A 369 -1.05 6.27 -22.42
N GLY A 370 -0.76 5.17 -23.12
CA GLY A 370 0.59 4.83 -23.57
C GLY A 370 1.29 3.79 -22.70
N TRP A 371 0.54 2.92 -22.02
CA TRP A 371 1.11 1.75 -21.37
C TRP A 371 1.71 0.79 -22.41
N ASN A 372 3.01 0.53 -22.28
CA ASN A 372 3.78 -0.31 -23.21
C ASN A 372 4.19 -1.65 -22.56
N GLY A 373 3.56 -2.02 -21.43
CA GLY A 373 3.96 -3.20 -20.67
C GLY A 373 5.28 -3.00 -19.94
N ALA A 374 6.02 -4.10 -19.79
CA ALA A 374 7.23 -4.14 -18.99
C ALA A 374 8.45 -3.54 -19.70
N THR A 375 9.22 -2.73 -18.97
CA THR A 375 10.53 -2.23 -19.38
C THR A 375 11.62 -3.01 -18.66
N VAL A 376 12.50 -3.67 -19.42
CA VAL A 376 13.64 -4.42 -18.87
C VAL A 376 14.85 -3.50 -18.68
N VAL A 377 15.36 -3.45 -17.45
CA VAL A 377 16.53 -2.66 -17.05
C VAL A 377 17.60 -3.61 -16.53
N THR A 378 18.77 -3.59 -17.18
CA THR A 378 19.92 -4.41 -16.78
C THR A 378 20.74 -3.67 -15.74
N ILE A 379 20.99 -4.32 -14.60
CA ILE A 379 21.79 -3.81 -13.50
C ILE A 379 23.19 -4.39 -13.63
N THR A 380 24.13 -3.58 -14.14
CA THR A 380 25.52 -3.99 -14.27
C THR A 380 26.22 -4.02 -12.93
N HIS A 381 27.28 -4.80 -12.81
CA HIS A 381 28.12 -4.83 -11.60
C HIS A 381 28.76 -3.47 -11.27
N ASP A 382 28.94 -2.62 -12.28
CA ASP A 382 29.47 -1.28 -12.11
C ASP A 382 28.42 -0.22 -11.71
N SER A 383 27.13 -0.53 -11.84
CA SER A 383 26.04 0.34 -11.39
C SER A 383 26.07 0.54 -9.86
N PRO A 384 25.51 1.65 -9.34
CA PRO A 384 25.41 1.86 -7.90
C PRO A 384 24.68 0.72 -7.17
N LEU A 385 23.59 0.20 -7.77
CA LEU A 385 22.85 -0.94 -7.20
C LEU A 385 23.64 -2.24 -7.33
N GLY A 386 24.26 -2.52 -8.47
CA GLY A 386 25.05 -3.73 -8.70
C GLY A 386 26.22 -3.88 -7.75
N LYS A 387 26.91 -2.78 -7.43
CA LYS A 387 27.97 -2.76 -6.40
C LYS A 387 27.44 -3.18 -5.02
N ILE A 388 26.27 -2.68 -4.63
CA ILE A 388 25.64 -3.05 -3.36
C ILE A 388 25.25 -4.53 -3.35
N ILE A 389 24.70 -5.04 -4.45
CA ILE A 389 24.32 -6.45 -4.59
C ILE A 389 25.57 -7.34 -4.45
N LEU A 390 26.66 -7.03 -5.16
CA LEU A 390 27.92 -7.78 -5.08
C LEU A 390 28.51 -7.80 -3.67
N ASP A 391 28.52 -6.65 -2.99
CA ASP A 391 29.02 -6.52 -1.62
C ASP A 391 28.20 -7.35 -0.64
N VAL A 392 26.87 -7.41 -0.81
CA VAL A 392 25.95 -8.18 0.05
C VAL A 392 26.03 -9.68 -0.23
N ASP A 393 26.06 -10.08 -1.51
CA ASP A 393 26.10 -11.48 -1.94
C ASP A 393 27.49 -12.12 -1.76
N GLY A 394 28.49 -11.34 -1.37
CA GLY A 394 29.84 -11.82 -1.08
C GLY A 394 30.60 -12.27 -2.33
N ARG A 395 30.13 -11.91 -3.54
CA ARG A 395 30.87 -12.10 -4.79
C ARG A 395 31.97 -11.05 -4.84
N LYS A 396 33.09 -11.33 -4.17
CA LYS A 396 34.34 -10.59 -4.42
C LYS A 396 34.62 -10.68 -5.91
N THR A 397 34.79 -9.53 -6.55
CA THR A 397 35.51 -9.47 -7.81
C THR A 397 36.87 -10.11 -7.55
N ASP A 398 37.05 -11.35 -8.04
CA ASP A 398 38.36 -11.96 -8.08
C ASP A 398 39.21 -11.02 -8.91
N GLY A 399 40.13 -10.32 -8.24
CA GLY A 399 41.02 -9.33 -8.80
C GLY A 399 42.00 -9.94 -9.80
N ARG A 400 41.49 -10.35 -10.95
CA ARG A 400 42.25 -10.48 -12.18
C ARG A 400 42.05 -9.21 -12.98
N SER A 401 42.87 -8.22 -12.64
CA SER A 401 43.38 -7.31 -13.65
C SER A 401 44.11 -8.16 -14.69
N ASP A 402 43.60 -8.21 -15.91
CA ASP A 402 44.36 -8.70 -17.05
C ASP A 402 45.53 -7.72 -17.29
N GLU A 403 46.75 -8.27 -17.21
CA GLU A 403 47.96 -7.68 -17.80
C GLU A 403 47.89 -7.68 -19.33
#